data_AF-A0A5K0ZD75-F1
#
_entry.id   AF-A0A5K0ZD75-F1
#
_cell.length_a   1.000
_cell.length_b   1.000
_cell.length_c   1.000
_cell.angle_alpha   90.00
_cell.angle_beta   90.00
_cell.angle_gamma   90.00
#
_symmetry.space_group_name_H-M   'P 1'
#
loop_
_entity.id
_entity.type
_entity.pdbx_description
1 polymer ?
#
loop_
_entity_poly.entity_id
_entity_poly.type
_entity_poly.pdbx_seq_one_letter_code
_entity_poly.pdbx_strand_id
1 'polypeptide(L)' 'FSRADNMRASDLGLREDMRYFRVNVPELSPFVTIMPIYACDKFS' A
#
# COMPACT_ATOMS: atom_id res chain seq x y z
N PHE A 1 10.60 17.68 -13.34
CA PHE A 1 9.57 16.94 -12.58
C PHE A 1 9.57 15.50 -13.07
N SER A 2 9.95 14.56 -12.20
CA SER A 2 10.06 13.15 -12.58
C SER A 2 8.66 12.52 -12.60
N ARG A 3 8.40 11.54 -13.46
CA ARG A 3 7.07 10.88 -13.56
C ARG A 3 6.60 10.23 -12.24
N ALA A 4 7.52 9.91 -11.33
CA ALA A 4 7.22 9.31 -10.03
C ALA A 4 6.41 10.25 -9.11
N ASP A 5 6.59 11.58 -9.22
CA ASP A 5 5.88 12.55 -8.39
C ASP A 5 4.37 12.64 -8.71
N ASN A 6 3.91 12.00 -9.79
CA ASN A 6 2.53 12.02 -10.27
C ASN A 6 1.80 10.66 -10.11
N MET A 7 2.36 9.71 -9.36
CA MET A 7 1.73 8.40 -9.18
C MET A 7 0.40 8.50 -8.41
N ARG A 8 -0.63 7.83 -8.92
CA ARG A 8 -1.92 7.64 -8.25
C ARG A 8 -1.98 6.27 -7.63
N ALA A 9 -2.83 6.09 -6.62
CA ALA A 9 -3.09 4.78 -6.02
C ALA A 9 -3.47 3.71 -7.08
N SER A 10 -4.23 4.11 -8.10
CA SER A 10 -4.62 3.25 -9.22
C SER A 10 -3.44 2.74 -10.06
N ASP A 11 -2.36 3.52 -10.17
CA ASP A 11 -1.17 3.13 -10.94
C ASP A 11 -0.42 1.97 -10.26
N LEU A 12 -0.63 1.81 -8.95
CA LEU A 12 -0.12 0.72 -8.12
C LEU A 12 -1.14 -0.42 -7.94
N GLY A 13 -2.29 -0.36 -8.62
CA GLY A 13 -3.36 -1.34 -8.50
C GLY A 13 -4.10 -1.30 -7.15
N LEU A 14 -3.95 -0.23 -6.37
CA LEU A 14 -4.61 -0.08 -5.08
C LEU A 14 -6.02 0.49 -5.26
N ARG A 15 -6.98 -0.10 -4.54
CA ARG A 15 -8.37 0.33 -4.49
C ARG A 15 -8.86 0.28 -3.05
N GLU A 16 -9.74 1.20 -2.68
CA GLU A 16 -10.27 1.33 -1.31
C GLU A 16 -11.06 0.09 -0.86
N ASP A 17 -11.61 -0.67 -1.81
CA ASP A 17 -12.44 -1.86 -1.53
C ASP A 17 -11.65 -3.12 -1.18
N MET A 18 -10.31 -3.07 -1.28
CA MET A 18 -9.42 -4.19 -1.00
C MET A 18 -9.50 -4.63 0.47
N ARG A 19 -9.27 -5.92 0.71
CA ARG A 19 -9.34 -6.51 2.05
C ARG A 19 -8.34 -5.92 3.05
N TYR A 20 -7.24 -5.35 2.58
CA TYR A 20 -6.20 -4.72 3.40
C TYR A 20 -6.70 -3.49 4.16
N PHE A 21 -7.75 -2.84 3.67
CA PHE A 21 -8.33 -1.64 4.28
C PHE A 21 -9.55 -1.96 5.16
N ARG A 22 -9.87 -3.24 5.38
CA ARG A 22 -10.99 -3.66 6.22
C ARG A 22 -10.52 -4.00 7.62
N VAL A 23 -11.15 -3.39 8.63
CA VAL A 23 -10.85 -3.63 10.05
C VAL A 23 -11.86 -4.63 10.62
N ASN A 24 -11.36 -5.74 11.17
CA ASN A 24 -12.20 -6.80 11.74
C ASN A 24 -12.00 -7.01 13.25
N VAL A 25 -11.21 -6.16 13.93
CA VAL A 25 -10.88 -6.36 15.35
C VAL A 25 -11.20 -5.09 16.15
N PRO A 26 -12.31 -5.08 16.92
CA PRO A 26 -12.62 -4.02 17.87
C PRO A 26 -11.54 -3.93 18.96
N GLU A 27 -11.37 -2.76 19.57
CA GLU A 27 -10.52 -2.50 20.75
C GLU A 27 -9.00 -2.53 20.56
N LEU A 28 -8.51 -2.86 19.36
CA LEU A 28 -7.10 -2.75 18.99
C LEU A 28 -6.90 -1.79 17.82
N SER A 29 -5.70 -1.20 17.73
CA SER A 29 -5.28 -0.52 16.51
C SER A 29 -5.35 -1.48 15.33
N PRO A 30 -5.85 -1.05 14.15
CA PRO A 30 -5.92 -1.90 12.97
C PRO A 30 -4.57 -2.48 12.58
N PHE A 31 -4.58 -3.71 12.06
CA PHE A 31 -3.37 -4.31 11.48
C PHE A 31 -2.95 -3.54 10.23
N VAL A 32 -1.65 -3.22 10.14
CA VAL A 32 -1.06 -2.59 8.96
C VAL A 32 -0.58 -3.68 8.00
N THR A 33 -1.05 -3.63 6.75
CA THR A 33 -0.57 -4.52 5.69
C THR A 33 0.57 -3.86 4.93
N ILE A 34 1.72 -4.52 4.82
CA ILE A 34 2.85 -4.08 3.98
C ILE A 34 2.82 -4.90 2.68
N MET A 35 2.75 -4.22 1.54
CA MET A 35 2.77 -4.84 0.21
C MET A 35 4.06 -4.47 -0.51
N PRO A 36 5.08 -5.35 -0.56
CA PRO A 36 6.33 -5.06 -1.24
C PRO A 36 6.13 -5.00 -2.75
N ILE A 37 6.66 -3.95 -3.39
CA ILE A 37 6.58 -3.74 -4.85
C ILE A 37 7.84 -4.27 -5.53
N TYR A 38 9.00 -3.94 -4.98
CA TYR A 38 10.31 -4.32 -5.49
C TYR A 38 11.33 -4.38 -4.35
N ALA A 39 12.40 -5.16 -4.51
CA ALA A 39 13.54 -5.16 -3.61
C ALA A 39 14.80 -5.65 -4.32
N CYS A 40 15.93 -5.00 -4.05
CA CYS A 40 17.28 -5.48 -4.35
C CYS A 40 18.27 -4.97 -3.28
N ASP A 41 19.56 -5.31 -3.44
CA ASP A 41 20.62 -4.94 -2.48
C ASP A 41 20.78 -3.43 -2.23
N LYS A 42 20.28 -2.60 -3.16
CA LYS A 42 20.42 -1.14 -3.08
C LYS A 42 19.18 -0.41 -2.58
N PHE A 43 17.98 -0.94 -2.85
CA PHE A 43 16.72 -0.30 -2.46
C PHE A 43 15.54 -1.27 -2.53
N SER A 44 14.48 -0.90 -1.81
CA SER A 44 13.15 -1.47 -1.90
C SER A 44 12.13 -0.35 -2.03
#